data_AF-B0ST84-F1
#
_entry.id   AF-B0ST84-F1
#
_cell.length_a   1.000
_cell.length_b   1.000
_cell.length_c   1.000
_cell.angle_alpha   90.00
_cell.angle_beta   90.00
_cell.angle_gamma   90.00
#
_symmetry.space_group_name_H-M   'P 1'
#
loop_
_entity.id
_entity.type
_entity.pdbx_description
1 polymer ?
#
loop_
_entity_poly.entity_id
_entity_poly.type
_entity_poly.pdbx_seq_one_letter_code
_entity_poly.pdbx_strand_id
1 'polypeptide(L)'
;MQAQLRGTSVRLFRYTTCLQNQSYTKKLRLTNTKEYRIFYRMKVTAILPDDLITEVQKYTEGKNITDSLQKALSEWVKLAKVKKLNEKLRKQPLHFSSEFNAEKIRRINRT
;
A
#
# COMPACT_ATOMS: atom_id res chain seq x y z
N MET A 1 24.85 32.99 -29.87
CA MET A 1 23.90 33.21 -28.76
C MET A 1 22.89 32.08 -28.75
N GLN A 2 22.95 31.28 -27.66
CA GLN A 2 21.94 30.45 -27.00
C GLN A 2 20.83 29.77 -27.83
N ALA A 3 20.93 28.44 -27.93
CA ALA A 3 19.81 27.53 -28.22
C ALA A 3 19.03 27.25 -26.93
N GLN A 4 17.71 27.41 -26.96
CA GLN A 4 16.84 27.19 -25.80
C GLN A 4 15.86 26.04 -26.09
N LEU A 5 16.21 24.84 -25.63
CA LEU A 5 15.33 23.68 -25.62
C LEU A 5 14.49 23.72 -24.33
N ARG A 6 13.20 24.07 -24.43
CA ARG A 6 12.25 23.92 -23.32
C ARG A 6 11.54 22.58 -23.47
N GLY A 7 11.97 21.61 -22.66
CA GLY A 7 11.43 20.26 -22.59
C GLY A 7 9.94 20.24 -22.25
N THR A 8 9.23 19.41 -22.99
CA THR A 8 7.81 19.08 -22.86
C THR A 8 7.54 18.32 -21.56
N SER A 9 6.69 18.86 -20.70
CA SER A 9 6.23 18.17 -19.49
C SER A 9 5.12 17.17 -19.85
N VAL A 10 5.47 15.88 -19.90
CA VAL A 10 4.53 14.79 -20.13
C VAL A 10 3.63 14.63 -18.90
N ARG A 11 2.33 14.92 -19.08
CA ARG A 11 1.30 14.77 -18.07
C ARG A 11 0.60 13.42 -18.28
N LEU A 12 0.87 12.46 -17.42
CA LEU A 12 0.08 11.23 -17.34
C LEU A 12 -0.32 10.96 -15.89
N PHE A 13 -1.60 11.16 -15.59
CA PHE A 13 -2.25 10.55 -14.45
C PHE A 13 -3.63 10.06 -14.88
N ARG A 14 -3.74 8.75 -15.07
CA ARG A 14 -5.00 8.02 -14.94
C ARG A 14 -4.70 6.74 -14.20
N TYR A 15 -5.11 6.68 -12.94
CA TYR A 15 -5.62 5.43 -12.39
C TYR A 15 -6.81 5.75 -11.50
N THR A 16 -7.95 5.22 -11.94
CA THR A 16 -9.17 5.02 -11.19
C THR A 16 -8.91 3.98 -10.11
N THR A 17 -9.22 4.27 -8.85
CA THR A 17 -9.47 3.21 -7.87
C THR A 17 -10.60 3.59 -6.94
N CYS A 18 -11.53 2.65 -6.86
CA CYS A 18 -12.79 2.64 -6.14
C CYS A 18 -12.67 2.99 -4.66
N LEU A 19 -13.73 3.65 -4.18
CA LEU A 19 -14.06 3.84 -2.78
C LEU A 19 -14.29 2.49 -2.09
N GLN A 20 -13.64 2.27 -0.95
CA GLN A 20 -14.23 1.47 0.11
C GLN A 20 -13.66 1.82 1.50
N ASN A 21 -14.50 2.54 2.23
CA ASN A 21 -14.79 2.45 3.66
C ASN A 21 -13.63 2.54 4.67
N GLN A 22 -13.60 3.68 5.39
CA GLN A 22 -13.40 3.63 6.84
C GLN A 22 -14.15 4.75 7.55
N SER A 23 -14.97 4.32 8.51
CA SER A 23 -15.84 5.09 9.37
C SER A 23 -15.01 5.85 10.41
N TYR A 24 -14.85 7.17 10.27
CA TYR A 24 -14.46 8.06 11.35
C TYR A 24 -15.26 9.36 11.29
N THR A 25 -15.85 9.70 12.42
CA THR A 25 -16.84 10.75 12.66
C THR A 25 -16.18 12.13 12.84
N LYS A 26 -16.28 12.97 11.82
CA LYS A 26 -16.67 14.41 11.87
C LYS A 26 -16.49 14.97 10.47
N LYS A 27 -17.62 15.23 9.83
CA LYS A 27 -17.73 15.71 8.45
C LYS A 27 -17.28 17.17 8.37
N LEU A 28 -15.98 17.42 8.48
CA LEU A 28 -15.36 18.65 7.99
C LEU A 28 -15.35 18.56 6.47
N ARG A 29 -16.28 19.28 5.85
CA ARG A 29 -16.46 19.36 4.40
C ARG A 29 -15.31 20.22 3.83
N LEU A 30 -14.10 19.66 3.76
CA LEU A 30 -12.95 20.28 3.13
C LEU A 30 -13.04 20.04 1.62
N THR A 31 -13.54 21.05 0.90
CA THR A 31 -13.76 21.01 -0.56
C THR A 31 -12.50 21.27 -1.37
N ASN A 32 -11.33 21.41 -0.73
CA ASN A 32 -10.06 21.67 -1.41
C ASN A 32 -9.14 20.46 -1.32
N THR A 33 -8.91 19.81 -2.46
CA THR A 33 -8.11 18.58 -2.48
C THR A 33 -6.62 18.77 -2.23
N LYS A 34 -6.15 20.02 -2.26
CA LYS A 34 -4.74 20.38 -2.01
C LYS A 34 -4.47 20.63 -0.53
N GLU A 35 -5.43 21.19 0.20
CA GLU A 35 -5.28 21.52 1.63
C GLU A 35 -5.22 20.28 2.52
N TYR A 36 -6.09 19.28 2.29
CA TYR A 36 -5.99 18.00 3.03
C TYR A 36 -4.63 17.33 2.78
N ARG A 37 -4.09 17.45 1.56
CA ARG A 37 -2.88 16.76 1.13
C ARG A 37 -1.62 17.31 1.80
N ILE A 38 -1.66 18.59 2.18
CA ILE A 38 -0.60 19.27 2.91
C ILE A 38 -0.73 18.97 4.42
N PHE A 39 -1.95 18.95 4.96
CA PHE A 39 -2.19 18.77 6.39
C PHE A 39 -1.91 17.35 6.90
N TYR A 40 -2.11 16.31 6.07
CA TYR A 40 -1.84 14.91 6.47
C TYR A 40 -0.37 14.47 6.29
N ARG A 41 0.54 15.35 5.86
CA ARG A 41 1.97 15.04 5.73
C ARG A 41 2.72 15.45 6.99
N MET A 42 2.65 14.60 8.01
CA MET A 42 3.53 14.71 9.17
C MET A 42 4.99 14.59 8.72
N LYS A 43 5.83 15.57 9.08
CA LYS A 43 7.28 15.47 8.90
C LYS A 43 7.83 14.64 10.06
N VAL A 44 8.66 13.65 9.73
CA VAL A 44 9.30 12.79 10.70
C VAL A 44 10.80 12.99 10.59
N THR A 45 11.45 13.28 11.72
CA THR A 45 12.91 13.38 11.83
C THR A 45 13.41 12.23 12.68
N ALA A 46 14.43 11.52 12.20
CA ALA A 46 15.01 10.36 12.87
C ALA A 46 16.52 10.33 12.65
N ILE A 47 17.25 9.81 13.63
CA ILE A 47 18.69 9.51 13.51
C ILE A 47 18.79 8.05 13.08
N LEU A 48 19.41 7.81 11.91
CA LEU A 48 19.53 6.49 11.29
C LEU A 48 20.97 6.30 10.80
N PRO A 49 21.50 5.06 10.82
CA PRO A 49 22.82 4.76 10.26
C PRO A 49 22.80 4.82 8.72
N ASP A 50 23.85 5.40 8.14
CA ASP A 50 23.94 5.63 6.70
C ASP A 50 24.03 4.33 5.89
N ASP A 51 24.68 3.30 6.44
CA ASP A 51 24.81 1.98 5.81
C ASP A 51 23.42 1.37 5.56
N LEU A 52 22.53 1.45 6.54
CA LEU A 52 21.16 0.96 6.44
C LEU A 52 20.36 1.72 5.39
N ILE A 53 20.51 3.05 5.32
CA ILE A 53 19.83 3.87 4.31
C ILE A 53 20.28 3.44 2.91
N THR A 54 21.58 3.21 2.73
CA THR A 54 22.17 2.78 1.46
C THR A 54 21.65 1.41 1.04
N GLU A 55 21.58 0.44 1.97
CA GLU A 55 21.01 -0.88 1.70
C GLU A 55 19.54 -0.79 1.31
N VAL A 56 18.73 -0.06 2.09
CA VAL A 56 17.30 0.07 1.82
C VAL A 56 17.06 0.72 0.46
N GLN A 57 17.81 1.75 0.10
CA GLN A 57 17.73 2.35 -1.23
C GLN A 57 18.09 1.37 -2.34
N LYS A 58 19.17 0.59 -2.16
CA LYS A 58 19.61 -0.42 -3.13
C LYS A 58 18.55 -1.48 -3.38
N TYR A 59 17.88 -1.97 -2.34
CA TYR A 59 16.87 -3.04 -2.47
C TYR A 59 15.50 -2.55 -2.93
N THR A 60 15.11 -1.32 -2.58
CA THR A 60 13.77 -0.79 -2.92
C THR A 60 13.72 -0.01 -4.23
N GLU A 61 14.90 0.28 -4.81
CA GLU A 61 15.07 1.06 -6.04
C GLU A 61 14.25 2.36 -6.00
N GLY A 62 14.16 2.97 -4.81
CA GLY A 62 13.39 4.18 -4.59
C GLY A 62 14.08 5.40 -5.18
N LYS A 63 13.29 6.35 -5.69
CA LYS A 63 13.84 7.58 -6.29
C LYS A 63 14.49 8.51 -5.25
N ASN A 64 14.10 8.38 -3.99
CA ASN A 64 14.60 9.14 -2.86
C ASN A 64 14.55 8.30 -1.57
N ILE A 65 15.22 8.76 -0.50
CA ILE A 65 15.24 8.08 0.81
C ILE A 65 13.81 7.82 1.32
N THR A 66 12.93 8.82 1.24
CA THR A 66 11.56 8.73 1.76
C THR A 66 10.72 7.67 1.04
N ASP A 67 10.80 7.59 -0.29
CA ASP A 67 10.11 6.63 -1.14
C ASP A 67 10.64 5.22 -0.86
N SER A 68 11.96 5.09 -0.73
CA SER A 68 12.64 3.84 -0.37
C SER A 68 12.15 3.33 0.99
N LEU A 69 12.15 4.18 2.01
CA LEU A 69 11.64 3.85 3.34
C LEU A 69 10.14 3.54 3.32
N GLN A 70 9.34 4.29 2.55
CA GLN A 70 7.91 4.04 2.44
C GLN A 70 7.60 2.67 1.84
N LYS A 71 8.33 2.27 0.79
CA LYS A 71 8.20 0.93 0.19
C LYS A 71 8.62 -0.16 1.17
N ALA A 72 9.82 -0.04 1.75
CA ALA A 72 10.35 -1.02 2.71
C ALA A 72 9.41 -1.24 3.90
N LEU A 73 8.91 -0.16 4.50
CA LEU A 73 7.99 -0.25 5.64
C LEU A 73 6.64 -0.85 5.24
N SER A 74 6.11 -0.49 4.07
CA SER A 74 4.86 -1.05 3.56
C SER A 74 4.97 -2.56 3.33
N GLU A 75 6.08 -3.01 2.74
CA GLU A 75 6.36 -4.44 2.54
C GLU A 75 6.54 -5.17 3.86
N TRP A 76 7.30 -4.60 4.79
CA TRP A 76 7.49 -5.17 6.12
C TRP A 76 6.14 -5.35 6.85
N VAL A 77 5.25 -4.36 6.79
CA VAL A 77 3.90 -4.46 7.37
C VAL A 77 3.09 -5.58 6.72
N LYS A 78 3.17 -5.75 5.39
CA LYS A 78 2.49 -6.86 4.68
C LYS A 78 3.02 -8.21 5.15
N LEU A 79 4.33 -8.36 5.25
CA LEU A 79 4.97 -9.59 5.73
C LEU A 79 4.58 -9.89 7.19
N ALA A 80 4.56 -8.88 8.06
CA ALA A 80 4.11 -9.03 9.45
C ALA A 80 2.65 -9.51 9.53
N LYS A 81 1.77 -8.99 8.66
CA LYS A 81 0.36 -9.47 8.57
C LYS A 81 0.27 -10.92 8.14
N VAL A 82 1.06 -11.34 7.15
CA VAL A 82 1.12 -12.74 6.68
C VAL A 82 1.62 -13.66 7.78
N LYS A 83 2.70 -13.29 8.49
CA LYS A 83 3.21 -14.08 9.62
C LYS A 83 2.14 -14.25 10.70
N LYS A 84 1.46 -13.17 11.07
CA LYS A 84 0.36 -13.19 12.04
C LYS A 84 -0.81 -14.05 11.59
N LEU A 85 -1.14 -14.04 10.29
CA LEU A 85 -2.17 -14.91 9.73
C LEU A 85 -1.76 -16.38 9.83
N ASN A 86 -0.53 -16.72 9.45
CA ASN A 86 -0.02 -18.08 9.52
C ASN A 86 -0.01 -18.62 10.96
N GLU A 87 0.32 -17.79 11.94
CA GLU A 87 0.21 -18.17 13.36
C GLU A 87 -1.23 -18.48 13.79
N LYS A 88 -2.21 -17.72 13.29
CA LYS A 88 -3.63 -18.01 13.54
C LYS A 88 -4.07 -19.32 12.89
N LEU A 89 -3.67 -19.54 11.64
CA LEU A 89 -3.97 -20.76 10.89
C LEU A 89 -3.32 -22.00 11.52
N ARG A 90 -2.15 -21.87 12.14
CA ARG A 90 -1.52 -22.97 12.90
C ARG A 90 -2.33 -23.35 14.14
N LYS A 91 -2.94 -22.37 14.82
CA LYS A 91 -3.77 -22.61 16.02
C LYS A 91 -5.14 -23.19 15.68
N GLN A 92 -5.72 -22.69 14.59
CA GLN A 92 -7.01 -23.16 14.09
C GLN A 92 -6.89 -23.37 12.59
N PRO A 93 -6.52 -24.58 12.16
CA PRO A 93 -6.45 -24.91 10.75
C PRO A 93 -7.80 -24.68 10.07
N LEU A 94 -7.76 -24.27 8.80
CA LEU A 94 -8.96 -24.21 8.00
C LEU A 94 -9.41 -25.63 7.71
N HIS A 95 -10.62 -25.95 8.16
CA HIS A 95 -11.29 -27.18 7.82
C HIS A 95 -12.33 -26.89 6.75
N PHE A 96 -12.42 -27.76 5.75
CA PHE A 96 -13.60 -27.76 4.89
C PHE A 96 -14.83 -28.11 5.74
N SER A 97 -15.99 -27.57 5.35
CA SER A 97 -17.25 -27.99 5.95
C SER A 97 -17.36 -29.52 5.88
N SER A 98 -17.92 -30.14 6.92
CA SER A 98 -18.14 -31.59 6.98
C SER A 98 -18.96 -32.12 5.80
N GLU A 99 -19.73 -31.24 5.14
CA GLU A 99 -20.54 -31.55 3.95
C GLU A 99 -19.84 -31.21 2.62
N PHE A 100 -18.52 -30.98 2.63
CA PHE A 100 -17.77 -30.68 1.42
C PHE A 100 -17.73 -31.91 0.49
N ASN A 101 -18.67 -31.93 -0.46
CA ASN A 101 -18.81 -32.94 -1.49
C ASN A 101 -18.72 -32.29 -2.88
N ALA A 102 -17.96 -32.90 -3.78
CA ALA A 102 -17.84 -32.49 -5.19
C ALA A 102 -19.20 -32.38 -5.89
N GLU A 103 -20.15 -33.24 -5.56
CA GLU A 103 -21.50 -33.21 -6.14
C GLU A 103 -22.28 -31.95 -5.74
N LYS A 104 -22.19 -31.55 -4.46
CA LYS A 104 -22.82 -30.33 -3.93
C LYS A 104 -22.21 -29.07 -4.57
N ILE A 105 -20.89 -29.02 -4.74
CA ILE A 105 -20.19 -27.91 -5.39
C ILE A 105 -20.54 -27.82 -6.88
N ARG A 106 -20.59 -28.96 -7.59
CA ARG A 106 -21.00 -29.01 -9.01
C ARG A 106 -22.45 -28.53 -9.20
N ARG A 107 -23.34 -28.83 -8.26
CA ARG A 107 -24.74 -28.33 -8.30
C ARG A 107 -24.80 -26.81 -8.17
N ILE A 108 -24.06 -26.23 -7.22
CA ILE A 108 -23.99 -24.77 -7.03
C ILE A 108 -23.46 -24.08 -8.30
N ASN A 109 -22.36 -24.58 -8.88
CA ASN A 109 -21.73 -23.96 -10.05
C ASN A 109 -22.49 -24.12 -11.37
N ARG A 110 -23.49 -25.00 -11.43
CA ARG A 110 -24.34 -25.23 -12.62
C ARG A 110 -25.68 -24.48 -12.56
N THR A 111 -25.89 -23.70 -11.49
CA THR A 111 -27.03 -22.78 -11.36
C THR A 111 -26.62 -21.42 -11.91
#